data_AF-A0A1V6AAI3-F1
#
_entry.id   AF-A0A1V6AAI3-F1
#
_cell.length_a   1.000
_cell.length_b   1.000
_cell.length_c   1.000
_cell.angle_alpha   90.00
_cell.angle_beta   90.00
_cell.angle_gamma   90.00
#
_symmetry.space_group_name_H-M   'P 1'
#
loop_
_entity.id
_entity.type
_entity.pdbx_description
1 polymer ?
#
loop_
_entity_poly.entity_id
_entity_poly.type
_entity_poly.pdbx_seq_one_letter_code
_entity_poly.pdbx_strand_id
1 'polypeptide(L)'
;MSALTLANNEYDYLDTPLGSVPRIFDEFWTAKQRQMHSLHYSNSYRASFKPELPDFFISKFTKKGDVVGDPFGGRGTTALQAALSGRVALSNDVNPLSERIAYPKLHPVTVEEIEKRLEKINLKKDVDMSVEEDMSMFYHPETYKEIINLKNYLKTHRDDVDRFIEMIALSRLHGHSTGFFSAYSFPQISIPKYRQQKINETRQEMPDYREIKSRIIKKAKDTLKSGQLETLNANSKKHIFTTGDARNLTGWEDNSVNLVVTSPPFLNQVDYVQDTWIENWFCGIAREEVDGKIVQTPNLSEWSQFISDVLSDLHRVLVPGGIVAMEVGEVKYQGKILNLDEIVLGLTCSRSHNMHQFKVNEIYVQSQQFTKLANCFNVSNNKKGTNTNRILVMERM
;
A
#
# COMPACT_ATOMS: atom_id res chain seq x y z
N MET A 1 -26.00 23.16 16.86
CA MET A 1 -25.49 24.43 16.32
C MET A 1 -24.19 24.78 17.00
N SER A 2 -23.32 25.46 16.25
CA SER A 2 -21.97 25.98 16.55
C SER A 2 -20.85 24.92 16.47
N ALA A 3 -19.81 25.05 15.64
CA ALA A 3 -19.40 26.12 14.75
C ALA A 3 -18.97 25.53 13.39
N LEU A 4 -19.56 26.04 12.30
CA LEU A 4 -18.93 26.03 10.99
C LEU A 4 -17.71 26.95 11.10
N THR A 5 -16.57 26.39 11.51
CA THR A 5 -15.29 27.02 11.22
C THR A 5 -15.17 26.99 9.70
N LEU A 6 -15.36 28.14 9.06
CA LEU A 6 -15.00 28.34 7.67
C LEU A 6 -13.50 28.03 7.57
N ALA A 7 -13.17 26.86 7.04
CA ALA A 7 -11.83 26.58 6.59
C ALA A 7 -11.49 27.67 5.56
N ASN A 8 -10.35 28.34 5.77
CA ASN A 8 -9.82 29.27 4.78
C ASN A 8 -9.31 28.42 3.61
N ASN A 9 -10.24 27.95 2.76
CA ASN A 9 -9.89 27.20 1.57
C ASN A 9 -9.13 28.16 0.66
N GLU A 10 -7.84 27.92 0.50
CA GLU A 10 -7.04 28.57 -0.53
C GLU A 10 -7.37 27.86 -1.84
N TYR A 11 -7.81 28.64 -2.83
CA TYR A 11 -8.14 28.15 -4.16
C TYR A 11 -7.19 28.79 -5.16
N ASP A 12 -6.71 27.99 -6.10
CA ASP A 12 -6.18 28.50 -7.35
C ASP A 12 -6.74 27.69 -8.52
N TYR A 13 -6.30 28.03 -9.73
CA TYR A 13 -6.75 27.40 -10.95
C TYR A 13 -5.56 27.04 -11.83
N LEU A 14 -5.67 25.90 -12.51
CA LEU A 14 -4.81 25.54 -13.63
C LEU A 14 -5.56 25.77 -14.93
N ASP A 15 -5.07 26.69 -15.75
CA ASP A 15 -5.62 26.93 -17.07
C ASP A 15 -5.17 25.84 -18.04
N THR A 16 -6.15 25.19 -18.68
CA THR A 16 -5.90 24.18 -19.70
C THR A 16 -6.57 24.57 -21.02
N PRO A 17 -6.19 23.95 -22.16
CA PRO A 17 -6.91 24.14 -23.42
C PRO A 17 -8.40 23.77 -23.38
N LEU A 18 -8.84 22.99 -22.38
CA LEU A 18 -10.23 22.54 -22.21
C LEU A 18 -10.99 23.35 -21.14
N GLY A 19 -10.36 24.36 -20.54
CA GLY A 19 -10.92 25.18 -19.47
C GLY A 19 -10.09 25.13 -18.18
N SER A 20 -10.40 26.01 -17.24
CA SER A 20 -9.69 26.09 -15.96
C SER A 20 -10.14 24.96 -15.02
N VAL A 21 -9.17 24.30 -14.39
CA VAL A 21 -9.40 23.26 -13.37
C VAL A 21 -9.06 23.84 -11.99
N PRO A 22 -9.99 23.82 -11.03
CA PRO A 22 -9.72 24.32 -9.68
C PRO A 22 -8.75 23.40 -8.93
N ARG A 23 -7.80 23.99 -8.20
CA ARG A 23 -7.08 23.29 -7.14
C ARG A 23 -7.51 23.80 -5.79
N ILE A 24 -7.84 22.88 -4.90
CA ILE A 24 -8.38 23.15 -3.59
C ILE A 24 -7.32 22.73 -2.56
N PHE A 25 -6.87 23.69 -1.77
CA PHE A 25 -5.89 23.47 -0.71
C PHE A 25 -6.60 23.46 0.65
N ASP A 26 -6.52 22.33 1.34
CA ASP A 26 -7.10 22.18 2.69
C ASP A 26 -6.43 21.02 3.45
N GLU A 27 -6.79 20.87 4.73
CA GLU A 27 -6.57 19.67 5.53
C GLU A 27 -7.80 18.75 5.43
N PHE A 28 -7.95 18.05 4.30
CA PHE A 28 -9.08 17.13 4.06
C PHE A 28 -9.12 15.94 5.03
N TRP A 29 -7.95 15.52 5.52
CA TRP A 29 -7.84 14.53 6.58
C TRP A 29 -6.70 14.81 7.56
N THR A 30 -6.85 14.29 8.77
CA THR A 30 -5.98 14.61 9.91
C THR A 30 -4.52 14.14 9.74
N ALA A 31 -3.60 14.95 10.27
CA ALA A 31 -2.20 14.57 10.46
C ALA A 31 -2.01 13.39 11.45
N LYS A 32 -2.94 13.19 12.40
CA LYS A 32 -2.83 12.18 13.46
C LYS A 32 -2.62 10.78 12.88
N GLN A 33 -1.78 9.99 13.55
CA GLN A 33 -1.50 8.62 13.13
C GLN A 33 -2.48 7.65 13.78
N ARG A 34 -2.76 6.55 13.07
CA ARG A 34 -3.45 5.37 13.60
C ARG A 34 -4.88 5.63 14.12
N GLN A 35 -5.65 6.44 13.40
CA GLN A 35 -7.03 6.79 13.78
C GLN A 35 -8.08 5.84 13.21
N MET A 36 -7.75 5.09 12.16
CA MET A 36 -8.70 4.23 11.44
C MET A 36 -8.64 2.78 11.95
N HIS A 37 -9.39 1.87 11.30
CA HIS A 37 -9.48 0.46 11.68
C HIS A 37 -8.09 -0.19 11.85
N SER A 38 -7.91 -0.99 12.91
CA SER A 38 -6.60 -1.56 13.27
C SER A 38 -5.94 -2.41 12.18
N LEU A 39 -6.75 -3.05 11.32
CA LEU A 39 -6.28 -3.82 10.15
C LEU A 39 -5.44 -2.99 9.16
N HIS A 40 -5.66 -1.68 9.06
CA HIS A 40 -4.84 -0.80 8.21
C HIS A 40 -3.37 -0.73 8.65
N TYR A 41 -3.10 -0.99 9.93
CA TYR A 41 -1.78 -0.86 10.55
C TYR A 41 -1.13 -2.22 10.90
N SER A 42 -1.63 -3.29 10.28
CA SER A 42 -1.08 -4.64 10.34
C SER A 42 0.36 -4.67 9.81
N ASN A 43 0.58 -4.23 8.56
CA ASN A 43 1.84 -4.29 7.84
C ASN A 43 2.35 -2.88 7.47
N SER A 44 3.65 -2.67 7.62
CA SER A 44 4.34 -1.52 7.03
C SER A 44 4.53 -1.77 5.54
N TYR A 45 4.36 -0.74 4.73
CA TYR A 45 4.57 -0.77 3.28
C TYR A 45 5.02 0.63 2.86
N ARG A 46 6.10 0.73 2.09
CA ARG A 46 6.62 2.03 1.68
C ARG A 46 5.71 2.67 0.63
N ALA A 47 5.59 4.00 0.67
CA ALA A 47 4.79 4.77 -0.28
C ALA A 47 3.31 4.34 -0.37
N SER A 48 2.73 3.91 0.75
CA SER A 48 1.27 3.75 0.88
C SER A 48 0.62 5.02 1.41
N PHE A 49 -0.56 5.39 0.92
CA PHE A 49 -1.37 6.45 1.52
C PHE A 49 -2.07 6.02 2.81
N LYS A 50 -2.54 7.04 3.53
CA LYS A 50 -3.33 6.95 4.75
C LYS A 50 -4.76 6.47 4.45
N PRO A 51 -5.40 5.65 5.31
CA PRO A 51 -6.77 5.19 5.07
C PRO A 51 -7.84 6.29 5.03
N GLU A 52 -7.55 7.45 5.61
CA GLU A 52 -8.41 8.62 5.55
C GLU A 52 -8.57 9.18 4.12
N LEU A 53 -7.56 9.00 3.26
CA LEU A 53 -7.63 9.41 1.84
C LEU A 53 -8.71 8.62 1.07
N PRO A 54 -8.69 7.28 1.00
CA PRO A 54 -9.76 6.54 0.36
C PRO A 54 -11.09 6.70 1.10
N ASP A 55 -11.11 6.86 2.43
CA ASP A 55 -12.36 7.10 3.15
C ASP A 55 -13.08 8.38 2.66
N PHE A 56 -12.32 9.46 2.46
CA PHE A 56 -12.83 10.72 1.93
C PHE A 56 -13.48 10.54 0.55
N PHE A 57 -12.76 9.93 -0.39
CA PHE A 57 -13.26 9.77 -1.76
C PHE A 57 -14.36 8.72 -1.90
N ILE A 58 -14.29 7.60 -1.17
CA ILE A 58 -15.34 6.58 -1.14
C ILE A 58 -16.63 7.18 -0.59
N SER A 59 -16.56 7.95 0.49
CA SER A 59 -17.73 8.59 1.09
C SER A 59 -18.35 9.65 0.16
N LYS A 60 -17.52 10.37 -0.59
CA LYS A 60 -17.95 11.43 -1.49
C LYS A 60 -18.58 10.90 -2.78
N PHE A 61 -18.01 9.86 -3.39
CA PHE A 61 -18.32 9.48 -4.78
C PHE A 61 -19.04 8.14 -4.94
N THR A 62 -19.34 7.42 -3.86
CA THR A 62 -20.00 6.10 -3.97
C THR A 62 -21.11 5.91 -2.95
N LYS A 63 -21.96 4.92 -3.19
CA LYS A 63 -22.99 4.41 -2.29
C LYS A 63 -22.63 2.99 -1.82
N LYS A 64 -23.32 2.50 -0.78
CA LYS A 64 -23.17 1.09 -0.34
C LYS A 64 -23.50 0.16 -1.51
N GLY A 65 -22.69 -0.88 -1.70
CA GLY A 65 -22.81 -1.84 -2.80
C GLY A 65 -22.06 -1.46 -4.07
N ASP A 66 -21.67 -0.19 -4.25
CA ASP A 66 -20.85 0.23 -5.39
C ASP A 66 -19.47 -0.44 -5.37
N VAL A 67 -18.84 -0.48 -6.54
CA VAL A 67 -17.52 -1.10 -6.75
C VAL A 67 -16.42 -0.04 -6.68
N VAL A 68 -15.42 -0.30 -5.84
CA VAL A 68 -14.24 0.56 -5.66
C VAL A 68 -12.98 -0.20 -6.04
N GLY A 69 -12.22 0.35 -6.98
CA GLY A 69 -10.99 -0.25 -7.52
C GLY A 69 -9.71 0.42 -7.02
N ASP A 70 -8.64 -0.35 -6.93
CA ASP A 70 -7.26 0.14 -6.88
C ASP A 70 -6.32 -0.69 -7.79
N PRO A 71 -5.84 -0.16 -8.93
CA PRO A 71 -4.92 -0.86 -9.84
C PRO A 71 -3.48 -1.03 -9.29
N PHE A 72 -3.15 -0.31 -8.20
CA PHE A 72 -1.86 -0.33 -7.50
C PHE A 72 -2.06 -0.68 -6.03
N GLY A 73 -2.70 -1.82 -5.78
CA GLY A 73 -3.30 -2.21 -4.51
C GLY A 73 -2.34 -2.22 -3.33
N GLY A 74 -1.04 -2.48 -3.52
CA GLY A 74 -0.01 -2.41 -2.48
C GLY A 74 -0.42 -3.19 -1.23
N ARG A 75 -0.59 -2.51 -0.09
CA ARG A 75 -1.03 -3.14 1.16
C ARG A 75 -2.56 -3.25 1.35
N GLY A 76 -3.35 -2.91 0.34
CA GLY A 76 -4.81 -3.01 0.34
C GLY A 76 -5.54 -1.89 1.09
N THR A 77 -4.99 -0.67 1.15
CA THR A 77 -5.61 0.44 1.92
C THR A 77 -6.99 0.80 1.34
N THR A 78 -7.09 1.01 0.03
CA THR A 78 -8.37 1.29 -0.64
C THR A 78 -9.34 0.11 -0.51
N ALA A 79 -8.86 -1.11 -0.76
CA ALA A 79 -9.69 -2.31 -0.69
C ALA A 79 -10.31 -2.52 0.70
N LEU A 80 -9.52 -2.40 1.76
CA LEU A 80 -10.00 -2.53 3.13
C LEU A 80 -10.98 -1.40 3.49
N GLN A 81 -10.69 -0.16 3.10
CA GLN A 81 -11.59 0.95 3.40
C GLN A 81 -12.93 0.82 2.64
N ALA A 82 -12.91 0.39 1.39
CA ALA A 82 -14.11 0.09 0.63
C ALA A 82 -14.96 -0.99 1.31
N ALA A 83 -14.35 -2.10 1.72
CA ALA A 83 -15.03 -3.18 2.41
C ALA A 83 -15.66 -2.72 3.75
N LEU A 84 -14.91 -1.97 4.57
CA LEU A 84 -15.40 -1.39 5.83
C LEU A 84 -16.59 -0.44 5.61
N SER A 85 -16.58 0.30 4.51
CA SER A 85 -17.68 1.18 4.12
C SER A 85 -18.81 0.44 3.39
N GLY A 86 -18.77 -0.89 3.26
CA GLY A 86 -19.83 -1.69 2.63
C GLY A 86 -19.89 -1.55 1.10
N ARG A 87 -18.75 -1.30 0.46
CA ARG A 87 -18.54 -1.33 -1.00
C ARG A 87 -17.86 -2.64 -1.40
N VAL A 88 -17.91 -2.98 -2.68
CA VAL A 88 -17.17 -4.11 -3.23
C VAL A 88 -15.77 -3.63 -3.64
N ALA A 89 -14.74 -4.18 -3.01
CA ALA A 89 -13.35 -3.89 -3.35
C ALA A 89 -12.83 -4.73 -4.52
N LEU A 90 -12.22 -4.07 -5.50
CA LEU A 90 -11.38 -4.66 -6.55
C LEU A 90 -9.94 -4.15 -6.34
N SER A 91 -8.98 -5.06 -6.26
CA SER A 91 -7.57 -4.70 -6.04
C SER A 91 -6.67 -5.48 -6.99
N ASN A 92 -5.81 -4.76 -7.69
CA ASN A 92 -4.79 -5.33 -8.56
C ASN A 92 -3.43 -4.83 -8.10
N ASP A 93 -2.40 -5.67 -8.18
CA ASP A 93 -1.02 -5.22 -8.08
C ASP A 93 -0.14 -6.12 -8.94
N VAL A 94 0.96 -5.56 -9.46
CA VAL A 94 1.91 -6.34 -10.25
C VAL A 94 2.72 -7.30 -9.39
N ASN A 95 2.93 -6.97 -8.10
CA ASN A 95 3.59 -7.84 -7.15
C ASN A 95 2.55 -8.74 -6.44
N PRO A 96 2.65 -10.09 -6.56
CA PRO A 96 1.74 -11.01 -5.87
C PRO A 96 1.76 -10.87 -4.33
N LEU A 97 2.79 -10.25 -3.75
CA LEU A 97 2.85 -9.91 -2.33
C LEU A 97 1.65 -9.06 -1.87
N SER A 98 1.09 -8.25 -2.77
CA SER A 98 -0.09 -7.43 -2.44
C SER A 98 -1.27 -8.29 -1.98
N GLU A 99 -1.57 -9.40 -2.67
CA GLU A 99 -2.63 -10.34 -2.26
C GLU A 99 -2.35 -10.93 -0.88
N ARG A 100 -1.10 -11.35 -0.64
CA ARG A 100 -0.64 -11.93 0.64
C ARG A 100 -0.91 -11.00 1.83
N ILE A 101 -0.86 -9.68 1.60
CA ILE A 101 -1.07 -8.66 2.63
C ILE A 101 -2.52 -8.20 2.67
N ALA A 102 -3.15 -7.93 1.52
CA ALA A 102 -4.43 -7.25 1.43
C ALA A 102 -5.62 -8.19 1.64
N TYR A 103 -5.61 -9.37 1.00
CA TYR A 103 -6.73 -10.32 1.04
C TYR A 103 -7.15 -10.69 2.47
N PRO A 104 -6.23 -11.03 3.41
CA PRO A 104 -6.62 -11.47 4.75
C PRO A 104 -7.28 -10.37 5.59
N LYS A 105 -7.08 -9.10 5.22
CA LYS A 105 -7.75 -7.98 5.89
C LYS A 105 -9.25 -7.92 5.57
N LEU A 106 -9.68 -8.48 4.44
CA LEU A 106 -11.07 -8.55 4.02
C LEU A 106 -11.70 -9.93 4.33
N HIS A 107 -10.88 -10.89 4.75
CA HIS A 107 -11.28 -12.23 5.20
C HIS A 107 -10.74 -12.49 6.62
N PRO A 108 -11.10 -11.64 7.60
CA PRO A 108 -10.47 -11.73 8.90
C PRO A 108 -10.99 -12.94 9.69
N VAL A 109 -10.08 -13.55 10.43
CA VAL A 109 -10.32 -14.74 11.28
C VAL A 109 -10.24 -14.36 12.76
N THR A 110 -10.63 -15.25 13.65
CA THR A 110 -10.49 -15.02 15.09
C THR A 110 -9.10 -15.35 15.61
N VAL A 111 -8.75 -14.79 16.77
CA VAL A 111 -7.48 -15.07 17.43
C VAL A 111 -7.40 -16.54 17.87
N GLU A 112 -8.52 -17.11 18.30
CA GLU A 112 -8.63 -18.51 18.71
C GLU A 112 -8.38 -19.46 17.53
N GLU A 113 -8.84 -19.12 16.33
CA GLU A 113 -8.55 -19.88 15.11
C GLU A 113 -7.05 -19.88 14.78
N ILE A 114 -6.40 -18.71 14.91
CA ILE A 114 -4.95 -18.54 14.74
C ILE A 114 -4.19 -19.37 15.78
N GLU A 115 -4.56 -19.28 17.07
CA GLU A 115 -3.92 -20.02 18.16
C GLU A 115 -4.00 -21.54 17.92
N LYS A 116 -5.21 -22.05 17.63
CA LYS A 116 -5.44 -23.47 17.31
C LYS A 116 -4.68 -23.94 16.07
N ARG A 117 -4.55 -23.08 15.05
CA ARG A 117 -3.78 -23.40 13.84
C ARG A 117 -2.29 -23.51 14.15
N LEU A 118 -1.73 -22.55 14.88
CA LEU A 118 -0.30 -22.55 15.26
C LEU A 118 0.07 -23.69 16.21
N GLU A 119 -0.87 -24.26 16.97
CA GLU A 119 -0.66 -25.47 17.76
C GLU A 119 -0.46 -26.74 16.92
N LYS A 120 -1.04 -26.78 15.73
CA LYS A 120 -0.92 -27.93 14.82
C LYS A 120 0.36 -27.92 13.98
N ILE A 121 1.03 -26.78 13.88
CA ILE A 121 2.25 -26.63 13.08
C ILE A 121 3.46 -26.98 13.94
N ASN A 122 4.23 -27.99 13.53
CA ASN A 122 5.50 -28.30 14.18
C ASN A 122 6.60 -27.30 13.75
N LEU A 123 6.65 -26.15 14.42
CA LEU A 123 7.65 -25.10 14.15
C LEU A 123 9.08 -25.48 14.55
N LYS A 124 9.25 -26.54 15.34
CA LYS A 124 10.55 -27.01 15.82
C LYS A 124 11.09 -28.23 15.07
N LYS A 125 10.41 -28.63 13.98
CA LYS A 125 10.87 -29.72 13.13
C LYS A 125 12.29 -29.43 12.63
N ASP A 126 13.10 -30.48 12.53
CA ASP A 126 14.44 -30.35 11.96
C ASP A 126 14.35 -29.95 10.48
N VAL A 127 15.22 -29.01 10.10
CA VAL A 127 15.33 -28.43 8.76
C VAL A 127 16.80 -28.52 8.36
N ASP A 128 17.05 -28.95 7.13
CA ASP A 128 18.37 -28.82 6.54
C ASP A 128 18.66 -27.34 6.21
N MET A 129 19.40 -26.69 7.10
CA MET A 129 19.73 -25.26 6.95
C MET A 129 20.78 -25.01 5.87
N SER A 130 21.46 -26.04 5.35
CA SER A 130 22.53 -25.89 4.34
C SER A 130 22.03 -25.47 2.96
N VAL A 131 20.74 -25.71 2.69
CA VAL A 131 20.07 -25.35 1.44
C VAL A 131 19.25 -24.06 1.55
N GLU A 132 19.16 -23.47 2.74
CA GLU A 132 18.40 -22.24 2.98
C GLU A 132 19.29 -21.00 2.83
N GLU A 133 18.65 -19.87 2.49
CA GLU A 133 19.33 -18.57 2.39
C GLU A 133 20.05 -18.23 3.70
N ASP A 134 21.27 -17.71 3.66
CA ASP A 134 21.92 -17.24 4.89
C ASP A 134 21.23 -15.98 5.42
N MET A 135 20.48 -16.13 6.51
CA MET A 135 19.80 -15.05 7.22
C MET A 135 20.34 -14.83 8.63
N SER A 136 21.55 -15.33 8.91
CA SER A 136 22.18 -15.28 10.24
C SER A 136 22.39 -13.87 10.77
N MET A 137 22.47 -12.86 9.90
CA MET A 137 22.54 -11.45 10.30
C MET A 137 21.19 -10.90 10.80
N PHE A 138 20.07 -11.52 10.40
CA PHE A 138 18.74 -11.13 10.85
C PHE A 138 18.25 -11.98 12.01
N TYR A 139 18.49 -13.29 12.01
CA TYR A 139 17.79 -14.22 12.90
C TYR A 139 18.73 -15.10 13.70
N HIS A 140 18.35 -15.38 14.95
CA HIS A 140 18.94 -16.48 15.71
C HIS A 140 18.61 -17.82 15.03
N PRO A 141 19.51 -18.83 15.04
CA PRO A 141 19.30 -20.09 14.33
C PRO A 141 17.96 -20.78 14.64
N GLU A 142 17.58 -20.87 15.92
CA GLU A 142 16.30 -21.47 16.32
C GLU A 142 15.08 -20.66 15.85
N THR A 143 15.14 -19.32 15.88
CA THR A 143 14.10 -18.46 15.31
C THR A 143 13.99 -18.69 13.81
N TYR A 144 15.14 -18.78 13.13
CA TYR A 144 15.18 -18.98 11.70
C TYR A 144 14.57 -20.33 11.30
N LYS A 145 14.89 -21.40 12.04
CA LYS A 145 14.25 -22.71 11.88
C LYS A 145 12.73 -22.66 12.02
N GLU A 146 12.21 -21.92 13.01
CA GLU A 146 10.76 -21.71 13.15
C GLU A 146 10.16 -20.97 11.94
N ILE A 147 10.83 -19.94 11.44
CA ILE A 147 10.42 -19.19 10.23
C ILE A 147 10.38 -20.12 9.01
N ILE A 148 11.41 -20.96 8.81
CA ILE A 148 11.45 -21.91 7.69
C ILE A 148 10.33 -22.95 7.79
N ASN A 149 10.08 -23.50 8.98
CA ASN A 149 8.98 -24.44 9.18
C ASN A 149 7.61 -23.81 8.89
N LEU A 150 7.40 -22.56 9.33
CA LEU A 150 6.18 -21.82 9.00
C LEU A 150 6.05 -21.56 7.50
N LYS A 151 7.11 -21.06 6.86
CA LYS A 151 7.20 -20.85 5.40
C LYS A 151 6.87 -22.13 4.64
N ASN A 152 7.47 -23.26 5.01
CA ASN A 152 7.24 -24.54 4.34
C ASN A 152 5.82 -25.07 4.52
N TYR A 153 5.21 -24.85 5.69
CA TYR A 153 3.80 -25.17 5.92
C TYR A 153 2.88 -24.31 5.01
N LEU A 154 3.10 -22.99 4.98
CA LEU A 154 2.28 -22.03 4.21
C LEU A 154 2.41 -22.15 2.68
N LYS A 155 3.48 -22.80 2.18
CA LYS A 155 3.60 -23.12 0.73
C LYS A 155 2.45 -23.99 0.22
N THR A 156 1.91 -24.87 1.06
CA THR A 156 0.86 -25.84 0.68
C THR A 156 -0.47 -25.62 1.39
N HIS A 157 -0.49 -24.76 2.42
CA HIS A 157 -1.67 -24.46 3.22
C HIS A 157 -1.98 -22.99 3.12
N ARG A 158 -3.14 -22.68 2.54
CA ARG A 158 -3.60 -21.31 2.28
C ARG A 158 -5.12 -21.23 2.41
N ASP A 159 -5.71 -21.66 3.52
CA ASP A 159 -7.06 -21.20 3.85
C ASP A 159 -7.00 -19.79 4.48
N ASP A 160 -8.15 -19.22 4.87
CA ASP A 160 -8.19 -17.86 5.41
C ASP A 160 -7.37 -17.72 6.71
N VAL A 161 -7.30 -18.76 7.54
CA VAL A 161 -6.49 -18.76 8.78
C VAL A 161 -5.01 -18.77 8.44
N ASP A 162 -4.59 -19.61 7.49
CA ASP A 162 -3.20 -19.66 7.03
C ASP A 162 -2.76 -18.32 6.43
N ARG A 163 -3.58 -17.74 5.54
CA ARG A 163 -3.28 -16.44 4.93
C ARG A 163 -3.20 -15.33 5.97
N PHE A 164 -4.05 -15.36 7.00
CA PHE A 164 -3.98 -14.37 8.08
C PHE A 164 -2.70 -14.53 8.91
N ILE A 165 -2.30 -15.78 9.21
CA ILE A 165 -1.01 -16.05 9.87
C ILE A 165 0.15 -15.55 9.01
N GLU A 166 0.14 -15.80 7.70
CA GLU A 166 1.14 -15.31 6.74
C GLU A 166 1.23 -13.79 6.77
N MET A 167 0.11 -13.06 6.66
CA MET A 167 0.06 -11.60 6.74
C MET A 167 0.68 -11.07 8.04
N ILE A 168 0.35 -11.69 9.18
CA ILE A 168 0.91 -11.30 10.47
C ILE A 168 2.41 -11.60 10.54
N ALA A 169 2.85 -12.77 10.07
CA ALA A 169 4.26 -13.15 10.01
C ALA A 169 5.06 -12.17 9.15
N LEU A 170 4.57 -11.82 7.95
CA LEU A 170 5.15 -10.80 7.07
C LEU A 170 5.38 -9.48 7.81
N SER A 171 4.43 -9.06 8.64
CA SER A 171 4.56 -7.81 9.42
C SER A 171 5.66 -7.86 10.48
N ARG A 172 6.16 -9.04 10.84
CA ARG A 172 7.10 -9.30 11.94
C ARG A 172 8.48 -9.77 11.48
N LEU A 173 8.68 -10.00 10.18
CA LEU A 173 9.96 -10.51 9.63
C LEU A 173 11.15 -9.62 9.99
N HIS A 174 10.99 -8.29 9.97
CA HIS A 174 12.06 -7.36 10.34
C HIS A 174 11.53 -6.08 11.00
N GLY A 175 12.30 -5.52 11.94
CA GLY A 175 11.98 -4.25 12.59
C GLY A 175 12.79 -3.92 13.83
N HIS A 176 12.41 -2.84 14.51
CA HIS A 176 13.25 -2.16 15.51
C HIS A 176 12.85 -2.47 16.98
N SER A 177 11.99 -3.46 17.21
CA SER A 177 11.54 -3.84 18.56
C SER A 177 11.57 -5.35 18.77
N THR A 178 11.44 -5.79 20.02
CA THR A 178 11.46 -7.22 20.39
C THR A 178 10.24 -8.00 19.90
N GLY A 179 9.21 -7.30 19.40
CA GLY A 179 8.03 -7.92 18.80
C GLY A 179 8.26 -8.48 17.40
N PHE A 180 9.40 -8.16 16.76
CA PHE A 180 9.81 -8.70 15.47
C PHE A 180 10.65 -9.97 15.63
N PHE A 181 10.72 -10.80 14.60
CA PHE A 181 11.52 -12.02 14.59
C PHE A 181 13.01 -11.74 14.44
N SER A 182 13.37 -10.68 13.73
CA SER A 182 14.77 -10.28 13.48
C SER A 182 15.42 -9.65 14.71
N ALA A 183 16.74 -9.56 14.72
CA ALA A 183 17.49 -8.54 15.47
C ALA A 183 16.99 -7.13 15.15
N TYR A 184 17.52 -6.12 15.85
CA TYR A 184 17.17 -4.73 15.55
C TYR A 184 17.46 -4.39 14.07
N SER A 185 16.43 -4.05 13.32
CA SER A 185 16.49 -3.65 11.91
C SER A 185 15.80 -2.31 11.70
N PHE A 186 16.48 -1.38 11.02
CA PHE A 186 15.95 -0.05 10.71
C PHE A 186 16.50 0.47 9.38
N PRO A 187 15.71 1.19 8.55
CA PRO A 187 14.26 1.45 8.69
C PRO A 187 13.40 0.19 8.61
N GLN A 188 12.10 0.28 8.95
CA GLN A 188 11.17 -0.87 8.96
C GLN A 188 10.70 -1.22 7.52
N ILE A 189 11.66 -1.59 6.69
CA ILE A 189 11.56 -2.10 5.31
C ILE A 189 12.65 -3.15 5.15
N SER A 190 12.55 -4.01 4.12
CA SER A 190 13.61 -4.97 3.86
C SER A 190 14.92 -4.25 3.50
N ILE A 191 15.97 -4.45 4.29
CA ILE A 191 17.29 -3.87 4.04
C ILE A 191 18.26 -4.91 3.46
N PRO A 192 19.28 -4.51 2.70
CA PRO A 192 20.32 -5.43 2.25
C PRO A 192 21.06 -6.09 3.42
N LYS A 193 21.48 -7.34 3.24
CA LYS A 193 22.23 -8.13 4.24
C LYS A 193 23.45 -7.41 4.83
N TYR A 194 24.28 -6.81 3.96
CA TYR A 194 25.47 -6.07 4.39
C TYR A 194 25.12 -4.88 5.30
N ARG A 195 23.95 -4.26 5.09
CA ARG A 195 23.48 -3.15 5.94
C ARG A 195 23.07 -3.68 7.32
N GLN A 196 22.39 -4.83 7.37
CA GLN A 196 22.04 -5.46 8.66
C GLN A 196 23.30 -5.86 9.44
N GLN A 197 24.31 -6.43 8.79
CA GLN A 197 25.59 -6.75 9.43
C GLN A 197 26.22 -5.51 10.07
N LYS A 198 26.27 -4.40 9.32
CA LYS A 198 26.77 -3.12 9.85
C LYS A 198 25.95 -2.59 11.03
N ILE A 199 24.63 -2.79 11.05
CA ILE A 199 23.77 -2.44 12.20
C ILE A 199 24.16 -3.28 13.41
N ASN A 200 24.31 -4.59 13.25
CA ASN A 200 24.71 -5.51 14.33
C ASN A 200 26.08 -5.13 14.91
N GLU A 201 27.06 -4.85 14.05
CA GLU A 201 28.40 -4.38 14.46
C GLU A 201 28.34 -3.07 15.25
N THR A 202 27.60 -2.08 14.73
CA THR A 202 27.47 -0.76 15.34
C THR A 202 26.80 -0.84 16.71
N ARG A 203 25.82 -1.74 16.86
CA ARG A 203 25.08 -1.95 18.09
C ARG A 203 25.75 -2.94 19.04
N GLN A 204 26.74 -3.69 18.56
CA GLN A 204 27.35 -4.82 19.27
C GLN A 204 26.31 -5.86 19.71
N GLU A 205 25.30 -6.08 18.87
CA GLU A 205 24.17 -6.97 19.13
C GLU A 205 24.16 -8.12 18.12
N MET A 206 24.09 -9.35 18.62
CA MET A 206 23.78 -10.53 17.81
C MET A 206 22.28 -10.82 17.85
N PRO A 207 21.71 -11.44 16.81
CA PRO A 207 20.32 -11.89 16.86
C PRO A 207 20.05 -12.83 18.03
N ASP A 208 19.12 -12.43 18.90
CA ASP A 208 18.64 -13.21 20.03
C ASP A 208 17.52 -14.17 19.62
N TYR A 209 17.31 -15.23 20.42
CA TYR A 209 16.19 -16.14 20.17
C TYR A 209 14.84 -15.45 20.38
N ARG A 210 13.95 -15.60 19.40
CA ARG A 210 12.65 -14.93 19.32
C ARG A 210 11.60 -15.88 18.79
N GLU A 211 11.00 -16.64 19.70
CA GLU A 211 9.90 -17.54 19.40
C GLU A 211 8.78 -16.84 18.59
N ILE A 212 8.40 -17.43 17.46
CA ILE A 212 7.54 -16.74 16.47
C ILE A 212 6.06 -16.84 16.79
N LYS A 213 5.59 -17.95 17.38
CA LYS A 213 4.15 -18.20 17.60
C LYS A 213 3.57 -17.18 18.58
N SER A 214 4.20 -16.92 19.72
CA SER A 214 3.77 -15.91 20.69
C SER A 214 3.74 -14.49 20.10
N ARG A 215 4.70 -14.16 19.23
CA ARG A 215 4.77 -12.86 18.53
C ARG A 215 3.66 -12.71 17.50
N ILE A 216 3.35 -13.77 16.75
CA ILE A 216 2.22 -13.82 15.82
C ILE A 216 0.92 -13.61 16.59
N ILE A 217 0.68 -14.38 17.66
CA ILE A 217 -0.54 -14.28 18.48
C ILE A 217 -0.70 -12.87 19.06
N LYS A 218 0.38 -12.30 19.64
CA LYS A 218 0.34 -10.95 20.20
C LYS A 218 -0.01 -9.90 19.13
N LYS A 219 0.62 -9.98 17.96
CA LYS A 219 0.35 -9.06 16.86
C LYS A 219 -1.04 -9.28 16.26
N ALA A 220 -1.57 -10.50 16.24
CA ALA A 220 -2.93 -10.79 15.80
C ALA A 220 -3.95 -10.12 16.72
N LYS A 221 -3.79 -10.22 18.05
CA LYS A 221 -4.63 -9.52 19.05
C LYS A 221 -4.67 -8.01 18.81
N ASP A 222 -3.51 -7.38 18.59
CA ASP A 222 -3.43 -5.95 18.29
C ASP A 222 -4.08 -5.59 16.93
N THR A 223 -3.99 -6.48 15.95
CA THR A 223 -4.46 -6.26 14.58
C THR A 223 -5.98 -6.40 14.48
N LEU A 224 -6.58 -7.28 15.27
CA LEU A 224 -8.01 -7.59 15.30
C LEU A 224 -8.81 -6.78 16.33
N LYS A 225 -8.15 -5.92 17.12
CA LYS A 225 -8.77 -5.19 18.23
C LYS A 225 -9.97 -4.30 17.86
N SER A 226 -10.06 -3.83 16.62
CA SER A 226 -11.19 -3.01 16.14
C SER A 226 -12.46 -3.82 15.84
N GLY A 227 -12.39 -5.15 15.78
CA GLY A 227 -13.53 -6.03 15.54
C GLY A 227 -14.05 -6.00 14.09
N GLN A 228 -15.38 -6.00 13.93
CA GLN A 228 -16.08 -5.94 12.64
C GLN A 228 -15.82 -7.12 11.69
N LEU A 229 -15.45 -8.28 12.24
CA LEU A 229 -15.24 -9.52 11.50
C LEU A 229 -16.47 -9.90 10.66
N GLU A 230 -17.66 -9.84 11.25
CA GLU A 230 -18.91 -10.19 10.58
C GLU A 230 -19.19 -9.27 9.39
N THR A 231 -18.99 -7.96 9.54
CA THR A 231 -19.18 -6.97 8.46
C THR A 231 -18.27 -7.25 7.27
N LEU A 232 -16.99 -7.53 7.54
CA LEU A 232 -16.00 -7.84 6.51
C LEU A 232 -16.30 -9.19 5.84
N ASN A 233 -16.64 -10.21 6.64
CA ASN A 233 -16.96 -11.54 6.14
C ASN A 233 -18.28 -11.61 5.35
N ALA A 234 -19.26 -10.74 5.64
CA ALA A 234 -20.56 -10.74 4.96
C ALA A 234 -20.46 -10.49 3.44
N ASN A 235 -19.44 -9.75 2.98
CA ASN A 235 -19.24 -9.43 1.57
C ASN A 235 -17.91 -9.96 1.01
N SER A 236 -17.18 -10.77 1.78
CA SER A 236 -15.81 -11.17 1.46
C SER A 236 -15.67 -11.81 0.08
N LYS A 237 -16.62 -12.70 -0.28
CA LYS A 237 -16.69 -13.38 -1.58
C LYS A 237 -16.92 -12.48 -2.79
N LYS A 238 -17.34 -11.23 -2.59
CA LYS A 238 -17.54 -10.27 -3.68
C LYS A 238 -16.26 -9.53 -4.04
N HIS A 239 -15.28 -9.52 -3.14
CA HIS A 239 -14.03 -8.80 -3.35
C HIS A 239 -13.13 -9.56 -4.32
N ILE A 240 -12.49 -8.84 -5.23
CA ILE A 240 -11.64 -9.42 -6.26
C ILE A 240 -10.21 -8.93 -6.05
N PHE A 241 -9.28 -9.88 -6.01
CA PHE A 241 -7.84 -9.63 -5.95
C PHE A 241 -7.18 -10.25 -7.18
N THR A 242 -6.49 -9.43 -7.96
CA THR A 242 -5.77 -9.86 -9.17
C THR A 242 -4.29 -9.53 -9.04
N THR A 243 -3.45 -10.28 -9.75
CA THR A 243 -2.03 -9.99 -9.86
C THR A 243 -1.69 -9.77 -11.33
N GLY A 244 -1.27 -8.55 -11.67
CA GLY A 244 -1.06 -8.16 -13.06
C GLY A 244 -0.64 -6.70 -13.24
N ASP A 245 -0.25 -6.38 -14.47
CA ASP A 245 0.11 -5.02 -14.86
C ASP A 245 -1.13 -4.11 -14.88
N ALA A 246 -1.04 -2.92 -14.30
CA ALA A 246 -2.13 -1.95 -14.24
C ALA A 246 -2.59 -1.43 -15.62
N ARG A 247 -1.80 -1.65 -16.68
CA ARG A 247 -2.17 -1.35 -18.07
C ARG A 247 -3.15 -2.37 -18.66
N ASN A 248 -3.37 -3.48 -17.96
CA ASN A 248 -4.33 -4.52 -18.33
C ASN A 248 -4.88 -5.19 -17.06
N LEU A 249 -5.96 -4.62 -16.53
CA LEU A 249 -6.71 -5.09 -15.37
C LEU A 249 -7.53 -6.33 -15.74
N THR A 250 -6.84 -7.42 -16.02
CA THR A 250 -7.43 -8.72 -16.32
C THR A 250 -8.25 -9.20 -15.12
N GLY A 251 -9.50 -9.61 -15.38
CA GLY A 251 -10.45 -10.01 -14.34
C GLY A 251 -11.30 -8.86 -13.80
N TRP A 252 -11.09 -7.62 -14.28
CA TRP A 252 -11.99 -6.50 -14.04
C TRP A 252 -12.85 -6.29 -15.29
N GLU A 253 -14.16 -6.46 -15.12
CA GLU A 253 -15.13 -6.36 -16.20
C GLU A 253 -15.25 -4.91 -16.71
N ASP A 254 -15.57 -4.77 -17.99
CA ASP A 254 -15.85 -3.46 -18.60
C ASP A 254 -17.06 -2.81 -17.92
N ASN A 255 -17.00 -1.48 -17.72
CA ASN A 255 -18.11 -0.71 -17.13
C ASN A 255 -18.61 -1.28 -15.78
N SER A 256 -17.71 -1.71 -14.91
CA SER A 256 -18.06 -2.36 -13.64
C SER A 256 -17.61 -1.58 -12.39
N VAL A 257 -16.71 -0.60 -12.52
CA VAL A 257 -16.12 0.12 -11.38
C VAL A 257 -16.72 1.52 -11.24
N ASN A 258 -17.21 1.88 -10.06
CA ASN A 258 -17.80 3.21 -9.81
C ASN A 258 -16.74 4.26 -9.46
N LEU A 259 -15.75 3.86 -8.64
CA LEU A 259 -14.68 4.73 -8.16
C LEU A 259 -13.35 3.98 -8.17
N VAL A 260 -12.30 4.63 -8.62
CA VAL A 260 -10.91 4.17 -8.42
C VAL A 260 -10.24 5.14 -7.47
N VAL A 261 -9.63 4.64 -6.39
CA VAL A 261 -8.76 5.44 -5.51
C VAL A 261 -7.39 4.80 -5.46
N THR A 262 -6.39 5.48 -6.01
CA THR A 262 -5.10 4.84 -6.31
C THR A 262 -3.93 5.81 -6.28
N SER A 263 -2.71 5.25 -6.29
CA SER A 263 -1.45 5.98 -6.28
C SER A 263 -0.39 5.20 -7.10
N PRO A 264 -0.08 5.61 -8.34
CA PRO A 264 0.91 4.94 -9.18
C PRO A 264 2.35 5.13 -8.65
N PRO A 265 3.33 4.32 -9.09
CA PRO A 265 4.73 4.59 -8.79
C PRO A 265 5.22 5.92 -9.38
N PHE A 266 5.97 6.71 -8.60
CA PHE A 266 6.49 8.03 -9.02
C PHE A 266 7.96 7.92 -9.46
N LEU A 267 8.28 8.39 -10.69
CA LEU A 267 9.63 8.58 -11.29
C LEU A 267 10.83 7.99 -10.51
N ASN A 268 10.90 6.66 -10.40
CA ASN A 268 11.95 5.90 -9.70
C ASN A 268 12.28 6.38 -8.26
N GLN A 269 11.28 6.80 -7.48
CA GLN A 269 11.47 7.29 -6.11
C GLN A 269 11.60 6.18 -5.07
N VAL A 270 11.07 4.99 -5.38
CA VAL A 270 10.96 3.86 -4.46
C VAL A 270 11.44 2.60 -5.15
N ASP A 271 12.28 1.84 -4.45
CA ASP A 271 12.76 0.53 -4.88
C ASP A 271 11.91 -0.56 -4.23
N TYR A 272 10.73 -0.83 -4.80
CA TYR A 272 9.77 -1.79 -4.24
C TYR A 272 10.32 -3.22 -4.21
N VAL A 273 11.20 -3.59 -5.15
CA VAL A 273 11.85 -4.90 -5.19
C VAL A 273 12.77 -5.07 -3.99
N GLN A 274 13.67 -4.10 -3.77
CA GLN A 274 14.57 -4.11 -2.63
C GLN A 274 13.83 -3.89 -1.30
N ASP A 275 12.80 -3.07 -1.25
CA ASP A 275 12.13 -2.75 0.02
C ASP A 275 11.23 -3.91 0.52
N THR A 276 10.98 -4.92 -0.31
CA THR A 276 10.11 -6.08 0.01
C THR A 276 10.79 -7.46 -0.14
N TRP A 277 12.12 -7.53 -0.30
CA TRP A 277 12.79 -8.78 -0.66
C TRP A 277 12.67 -9.89 0.41
N ILE A 278 12.66 -9.57 1.71
CA ILE A 278 12.49 -10.58 2.77
C ILE A 278 11.04 -11.10 2.76
N GLU A 279 10.06 -10.23 2.52
CA GLU A 279 8.66 -10.62 2.38
C GLU A 279 8.43 -11.54 1.18
N ASN A 280 9.00 -11.20 0.02
CA ASN A 280 8.94 -12.03 -1.19
C ASN A 280 9.62 -13.39 -0.95
N TRP A 281 10.82 -13.40 -0.34
CA TRP A 281 11.53 -14.62 0.05
C TRP A 281 10.68 -15.52 0.98
N PHE A 282 10.00 -14.93 1.97
CA PHE A 282 9.15 -15.68 2.88
C PHE A 282 7.94 -16.29 2.15
N CYS A 283 7.32 -15.54 1.23
CA CYS A 283 6.18 -16.02 0.45
C CYS A 283 6.57 -16.97 -0.71
N GLY A 284 7.87 -17.18 -0.94
CA GLY A 284 8.36 -17.96 -2.08
C GLY A 284 8.09 -17.31 -3.44
N ILE A 285 7.96 -15.98 -3.48
CA ILE A 285 7.80 -15.21 -4.72
C ILE A 285 9.20 -15.00 -5.29
N ALA A 286 9.45 -15.50 -6.51
CA ALA A 286 10.76 -15.37 -7.14
C ALA A 286 11.04 -13.91 -7.49
N ARG A 287 12.31 -13.50 -7.45
CA ARG A 287 12.68 -12.11 -7.73
C ARG A 287 12.27 -11.72 -9.16
N GLU A 288 12.42 -12.62 -10.10
CA GLU A 288 12.09 -12.46 -11.52
C GLU A 288 10.58 -12.28 -11.75
N GLU A 289 9.74 -12.68 -10.79
CA GLU A 289 8.29 -12.44 -10.87
C GLU A 289 7.93 -10.98 -10.57
N VAL A 290 8.84 -10.21 -9.96
CA VAL A 290 8.63 -8.83 -9.53
C VAL A 290 9.55 -7.86 -10.27
N ASP A 291 10.83 -8.24 -10.43
CA ASP A 291 11.87 -7.44 -11.07
C ASP A 291 11.54 -7.20 -12.54
N GLY A 292 11.71 -5.96 -13.00
CA GLY A 292 11.35 -5.53 -14.35
C GLY A 292 9.85 -5.41 -14.66
N LYS A 293 8.94 -5.90 -13.80
CA LYS A 293 7.48 -5.71 -13.98
C LYS A 293 6.95 -4.44 -13.32
N ILE A 294 7.58 -3.98 -12.24
CA ILE A 294 7.26 -2.70 -11.62
C ILE A 294 7.89 -1.59 -12.47
N VAL A 295 7.07 -0.70 -13.02
CA VAL A 295 7.56 0.45 -13.80
C VAL A 295 8.28 1.43 -12.87
N GLN A 296 9.62 1.37 -12.90
CA GLN A 296 10.53 2.23 -12.13
C GLN A 296 11.47 2.97 -13.08
N THR A 297 10.94 3.98 -13.78
CA THR A 297 11.72 4.78 -14.73
C THR A 297 11.96 6.20 -14.20
N PRO A 298 13.19 6.75 -14.30
CA PRO A 298 13.41 8.17 -14.09
C PRO A 298 13.00 9.01 -15.31
N ASN A 299 12.68 8.41 -16.45
CA ASN A 299 12.32 9.11 -17.69
C ASN A 299 10.86 9.55 -17.65
N LEU A 300 10.65 10.87 -17.69
CA LEU A 300 9.30 11.46 -17.65
C LEU A 300 8.42 11.04 -18.82
N SER A 301 8.98 10.84 -20.02
CA SER A 301 8.19 10.44 -21.19
C SER A 301 7.69 9.00 -21.08
N GLU A 302 8.56 8.09 -20.64
CA GLU A 302 8.19 6.69 -20.41
C GLU A 302 7.14 6.57 -19.29
N TRP A 303 7.32 7.34 -18.21
CA TRP A 303 6.33 7.39 -17.13
C TRP A 303 4.99 7.96 -17.61
N SER A 304 5.02 9.02 -18.42
CA SER A 304 3.80 9.64 -18.97
C SER A 304 3.03 8.67 -19.88
N GLN A 305 3.75 7.92 -20.72
CA GLN A 305 3.14 6.87 -21.55
C GLN A 305 2.54 5.76 -20.68
N PHE A 306 3.27 5.29 -19.67
CA PHE A 306 2.77 4.30 -18.72
C PHE A 306 1.47 4.75 -18.04
N ILE A 307 1.41 5.98 -17.53
CA ILE A 307 0.19 6.52 -16.91
C ILE A 307 -0.95 6.64 -17.95
N SER A 308 -0.65 7.06 -19.18
CA SER A 308 -1.64 7.16 -20.24
C SER A 308 -2.26 5.80 -20.61
N ASP A 309 -1.43 4.74 -20.66
CA ASP A 309 -1.87 3.37 -20.90
C ASP A 309 -2.77 2.86 -19.76
N VAL A 310 -2.37 3.13 -18.50
CA VAL A 310 -3.18 2.80 -17.31
C VAL A 310 -4.51 3.54 -17.34
N LEU A 311 -4.52 4.84 -17.64
CA LEU A 311 -5.76 5.62 -17.78
C LEU A 311 -6.67 5.03 -18.86
N SER A 312 -6.11 4.56 -19.98
CA SER A 312 -6.90 3.93 -21.04
C SER A 312 -7.62 2.66 -20.56
N ASP A 313 -6.95 1.82 -19.75
CA ASP A 313 -7.60 0.64 -19.19
C ASP A 313 -8.56 0.97 -18.04
N LEU A 314 -8.28 2.01 -17.25
CA LEU A 314 -9.23 2.56 -16.27
C LEU A 314 -10.52 3.06 -16.95
N HIS A 315 -10.39 3.71 -18.11
CA HIS A 315 -11.55 4.14 -18.90
C HIS A 315 -12.42 2.95 -19.33
N ARG A 316 -11.81 1.79 -19.65
CA ARG A 316 -12.55 0.56 -20.00
C ARG A 316 -13.38 0.03 -18.82
N VAL A 317 -12.77 -0.06 -17.63
CA VAL A 317 -13.40 -0.71 -16.45
C VAL A 317 -14.37 0.18 -15.69
N LEU A 318 -14.19 1.51 -15.70
CA LEU A 318 -15.10 2.44 -15.01
C LEU A 318 -16.48 2.42 -15.64
N VAL A 319 -17.56 2.60 -14.88
CA VAL A 319 -18.90 2.92 -15.42
C VAL A 319 -18.91 4.30 -16.10
N PRO A 320 -19.84 4.61 -17.03
CA PRO A 320 -20.02 5.98 -17.52
C PRO A 320 -20.23 6.97 -16.36
N GLY A 321 -19.49 8.07 -16.34
CA GLY A 321 -19.46 9.02 -15.21
C GLY A 321 -18.73 8.52 -13.95
N GLY A 322 -18.07 7.35 -14.04
CA GLY A 322 -17.23 6.80 -12.97
C GLY A 322 -16.01 7.70 -12.70
N ILE A 323 -15.51 7.65 -11.46
CA ILE A 323 -14.48 8.58 -10.98
C ILE A 323 -13.15 7.88 -10.76
N VAL A 324 -12.04 8.54 -11.08
CA VAL A 324 -10.70 8.21 -10.60
C VAL A 324 -10.23 9.33 -9.67
N ALA A 325 -9.94 8.99 -8.42
CA ALA A 325 -9.16 9.81 -7.50
C ALA A 325 -7.72 9.27 -7.47
N MET A 326 -6.84 9.92 -8.25
CA MET A 326 -5.44 9.49 -8.40
C MET A 326 -4.53 10.38 -7.58
N GLU A 327 -3.97 9.84 -6.52
CA GLU A 327 -2.91 10.48 -5.75
C GLU A 327 -1.60 10.44 -6.54
N VAL A 328 -1.04 11.62 -6.75
CA VAL A 328 0.31 11.82 -7.21
C VAL A 328 1.03 12.81 -6.29
N GLY A 329 2.31 13.03 -6.52
CA GLY A 329 3.12 13.91 -5.67
C GLY A 329 4.06 14.80 -6.45
N GLU A 330 4.93 15.46 -5.69
CA GLU A 330 5.99 16.32 -6.18
C GLU A 330 7.31 15.56 -6.25
N VAL A 331 7.97 15.58 -7.41
CA VAL A 331 9.24 14.89 -7.62
C VAL A 331 10.33 15.86 -8.02
N LYS A 332 11.56 15.64 -7.53
CA LYS A 332 12.72 16.41 -7.99
C LYS A 332 13.18 15.83 -9.32
N TYR A 333 12.98 16.58 -10.40
CA TYR A 333 13.36 16.18 -11.74
C TYR A 333 14.29 17.23 -12.35
N GLN A 334 15.49 16.81 -12.77
CA GLN A 334 16.51 17.70 -13.38
C GLN A 334 16.79 18.99 -12.57
N GLY A 335 16.84 18.88 -11.24
CA GLY A 335 17.12 20.00 -10.34
C GLY A 335 15.91 20.89 -10.00
N LYS A 336 14.75 20.69 -10.61
CA LYS A 336 13.50 21.41 -10.35
C LYS A 336 12.47 20.53 -9.64
N ILE A 337 11.48 21.15 -9.01
CA ILE A 337 10.30 20.46 -8.50
C ILE A 337 9.31 20.31 -9.66
N LEU A 338 8.84 19.09 -9.87
CA LEU A 338 7.83 18.76 -10.85
C LEU A 338 6.57 18.27 -10.13
N ASN A 339 5.43 18.90 -10.43
CA ASN A 339 4.12 18.54 -9.94
C ASN A 339 3.53 17.47 -10.87
N LEU A 340 3.45 16.21 -10.43
CA LEU A 340 2.99 15.13 -11.30
C LEU A 340 1.52 15.25 -11.68
N ASP A 341 0.70 15.93 -10.88
CA ASP A 341 -0.70 16.21 -11.19
C ASP A 341 -0.85 17.11 -12.41
N GLU A 342 0.03 18.10 -12.58
CA GLU A 342 0.04 18.95 -13.78
C GLU A 342 0.39 18.12 -15.04
N ILE A 343 1.25 17.11 -14.90
CA ILE A 343 1.59 16.19 -16.00
C ILE A 343 0.39 15.30 -16.36
N VAL A 344 -0.25 14.69 -15.36
CA VAL A 344 -1.44 13.84 -15.60
C VAL A 344 -2.59 14.67 -16.19
N LEU A 345 -2.81 15.90 -15.70
CA LEU A 345 -3.76 16.84 -16.30
C LEU A 345 -3.43 17.10 -17.78
N GLY A 346 -2.15 17.30 -18.11
CA GLY A 346 -1.69 17.45 -19.48
C GLY A 346 -2.04 16.25 -20.38
N LEU A 347 -1.96 15.02 -19.87
CA LEU A 347 -2.37 13.81 -20.61
C LEU A 347 -3.87 13.83 -20.94
N THR A 348 -4.71 14.27 -20.00
CA THR A 348 -6.16 14.42 -20.20
C THR A 348 -6.53 15.61 -21.11
N CYS A 349 -5.57 16.45 -21.49
CA CYS A 349 -5.76 17.54 -22.45
C CYS A 349 -5.14 17.24 -23.83
N SER A 350 -4.47 16.10 -23.99
CA SER A 350 -3.67 15.77 -25.17
C SER A 350 -4.39 14.80 -26.11
N ARG A 351 -4.58 15.21 -27.37
CA ARG A 351 -5.20 14.39 -28.44
C ARG A 351 -4.51 13.05 -28.67
N SER A 352 -3.20 12.99 -28.47
CA SER A 352 -2.41 11.77 -28.62
C SER A 352 -2.49 10.84 -27.41
N HIS A 353 -3.19 11.26 -26.35
CA HIS A 353 -3.33 10.54 -25.10
C HIS A 353 -4.83 10.47 -24.70
N ASN A 354 -5.19 10.90 -23.50
CA ASN A 354 -6.46 10.58 -22.86
C ASN A 354 -7.53 11.68 -22.99
N MET A 355 -7.38 12.63 -23.93
CA MET A 355 -8.28 13.80 -24.06
C MET A 355 -9.76 13.45 -24.27
N HIS A 356 -10.05 12.30 -24.86
CA HIS A 356 -11.42 11.87 -25.13
C HIS A 356 -11.96 10.90 -24.09
N GLN A 357 -11.19 10.59 -23.04
CA GLN A 357 -11.52 9.57 -22.05
C GLN A 357 -11.90 10.17 -20.70
N PHE A 358 -11.25 11.27 -20.30
CA PHE A 358 -11.43 11.84 -18.97
C PHE A 358 -11.56 13.36 -18.99
N LYS A 359 -12.44 13.85 -18.13
CA LYS A 359 -12.51 15.24 -17.72
C LYS A 359 -11.98 15.38 -16.30
N VAL A 360 -11.01 16.26 -16.08
CA VAL A 360 -10.56 16.59 -14.71
C VAL A 360 -11.52 17.61 -14.11
N ASN A 361 -12.17 17.23 -13.00
CA ASN A 361 -13.15 18.09 -12.32
C ASN A 361 -12.47 19.05 -11.35
N GLU A 362 -11.52 18.56 -10.57
CA GLU A 362 -10.86 19.29 -9.50
C GLU A 362 -9.58 18.56 -9.06
N ILE A 363 -8.65 19.30 -8.46
CA ILE A 363 -7.44 18.75 -7.84
C ILE A 363 -7.44 19.08 -6.35
N TYR A 364 -7.31 18.06 -5.51
CA TYR A 364 -7.17 18.21 -4.06
C TYR A 364 -5.71 18.27 -3.70
N VAL A 365 -5.27 19.32 -3.02
CA VAL A 365 -3.92 19.41 -2.46
C VAL A 365 -4.03 19.33 -0.95
N GLN A 366 -3.73 18.15 -0.39
CA GLN A 366 -3.64 17.97 1.04
C GLN A 366 -2.42 18.75 1.54
N SER A 367 -2.70 19.87 2.19
CA SER A 367 -1.69 20.71 2.82
C SER A 367 -1.84 20.59 4.34
N GLN A 368 -0.73 20.32 5.04
CA GLN A 368 -0.71 20.33 6.50
C GLN A 368 0.20 21.47 6.92
N GLN A 369 -0.37 22.45 7.63
CA GLN A 369 0.46 23.42 8.34
C GLN A 369 1.17 22.69 9.48
N PHE A 370 2.43 22.31 9.28
CA PHE A 370 3.26 21.80 10.38
C PHE A 370 3.36 22.88 11.47
N THR A 371 2.63 22.71 12.56
CA THR A 371 2.69 23.62 13.71
C THR A 371 4.09 23.60 14.31
N LYS A 372 4.90 24.64 14.04
CA LYS A 372 6.02 25.25 14.79
C LYS A 372 7.06 24.39 15.57
N LEU A 373 7.01 23.06 15.55
CA LEU A 373 7.99 22.15 16.16
C LEU A 373 8.99 21.58 15.13
N ALA A 374 8.73 21.75 13.83
CA ALA A 374 9.67 21.40 12.76
C ALA A 374 10.79 22.45 12.57
N ASN A 375 10.59 23.69 13.04
CA ASN A 375 11.57 24.78 12.92
C ASN A 375 12.74 24.68 13.93
N CYS A 376 12.63 23.82 14.95
CA CYS A 376 13.69 23.66 15.95
C CYS A 376 14.83 22.72 15.51
N PHE A 377 14.69 22.02 14.38
CA PHE A 377 15.68 21.02 13.94
C PHE A 377 16.36 21.33 12.61
N ASN A 378 16.24 22.54 12.05
CA ASN A 378 16.92 22.97 10.84
C ASN A 378 16.93 21.89 9.72
N VAL A 379 15.82 21.15 9.62
CA VAL A 379 15.64 20.11 8.61
C VAL A 379 15.31 20.85 7.34
N SER A 380 16.28 20.89 6.43
CA SER A 380 16.04 21.33 5.07
C SER A 380 15.00 20.39 4.44
N ASN A 381 13.76 20.86 4.34
CA ASN A 381 12.78 20.32 3.41
C ASN A 381 13.43 20.24 2.02
N ASN A 382 13.11 19.19 1.25
CA ASN A 382 13.63 18.88 -0.10
C ASN A 382 14.89 18.01 -0.24
N LYS A 383 15.09 17.00 0.60
CA LYS A 383 16.07 15.94 0.24
C LYS A 383 15.49 14.61 -0.26
N LYS A 384 14.37 14.07 0.26
CA LYS A 384 13.82 12.76 -0.18
C LYS A 384 12.32 12.53 0.16
N GLY A 385 11.39 13.35 -0.33
CA GLY A 385 9.95 13.11 -0.15
C GLY A 385 9.04 14.16 -0.80
N THR A 386 7.79 13.78 -1.09
CA THR A 386 6.72 14.68 -1.56
C THR A 386 6.22 15.51 -0.37
N ASN A 387 6.15 16.85 -0.49
CA ASN A 387 5.70 17.71 0.61
C ASN A 387 4.18 17.82 0.70
N THR A 388 3.46 17.41 -0.34
CA THR A 388 2.01 17.48 -0.49
C THR A 388 1.49 16.17 -1.09
N ASN A 389 0.27 15.76 -0.72
CA ASN A 389 -0.47 14.74 -1.48
C ASN A 389 -1.39 15.49 -2.44
N ARG A 390 -1.25 15.24 -3.74
CA ARG A 390 -2.01 15.92 -4.80
C ARG A 390 -2.90 14.90 -5.50
N ILE A 391 -4.21 15.09 -5.47
CA ILE A 391 -5.16 14.09 -5.95
C ILE A 391 -5.97 14.69 -7.07
N LEU A 392 -5.80 14.16 -8.29
CA LEU A 392 -6.68 14.53 -9.40
C LEU A 392 -7.98 13.72 -9.30
N VAL A 393 -9.11 14.42 -9.41
CA VAL A 393 -10.42 13.80 -9.58
C VAL A 393 -10.80 13.88 -11.06
N MET A 394 -10.72 12.73 -11.72
CA MET A 394 -11.04 12.54 -13.14
C MET A 394 -12.37 11.81 -13.27
N GLU A 395 -13.27 12.33 -14.10
CA GLU A 395 -14.54 11.70 -14.45
C GLU A 395 -14.45 11.09 -15.85
N ARG A 396 -14.91 9.85 -15.99
CA ARG A 396 -15.01 9.18 -17.28
C ARG A 396 -16.06 9.87 -18.16
N MET A 397 -15.67 10.25 -19.37
CA MET A 397 -16.51 10.94 -20.36
C MET A 397 -17.49 10.03 -21.11
#